data_AF-A0A924G706-F1
#
_entry.id   AF-A0A924G706-F1
#
_cell.length_a   1.000
_cell.length_b   1.000
_cell.length_c   1.000
_cell.angle_alpha   90.00
_cell.angle_beta   90.00
_cell.angle_gamma   90.00
#
_symmetry.space_group_name_H-M   'P 1'
#
loop_
_entity.id
_entity.type
_entity.pdbx_description
1 polymer ?
#
loop_
_entity_poly.entity_id
_entity_poly.type
_entity_poly.pdbx_seq_one_letter_code
_entity_poly.pdbx_strand_id
1 'polypeptide(L)' 'MSTTPIGPSDASVSPRYAGIATVARLPRLEDVDHADIVVAGVPFDSGVSYRPGARFGPAHVREASRLLRPYN' A
#
# COMPACT_ATOMS: atom_id res chain seq x y z
N MET A 1 -22.73 1.97 -10.14
CA MET A 1 -21.53 1.97 -9.29
C MET A 1 -20.80 3.27 -9.55
N SER A 2 -20.37 3.98 -8.49
CA SER A 2 -19.58 5.21 -8.63
C SER A 2 -18.25 4.89 -9.32
N THR A 3 -17.89 5.66 -10.35
CA THR A 3 -16.65 5.47 -11.12
C THR A 3 -15.50 6.35 -10.64
N THR A 4 -15.71 7.13 -9.57
CA THR A 4 -14.68 8.01 -9.02
C THR A 4 -13.64 7.18 -8.26
N PRO A 5 -12.35 7.23 -8.64
CA PRO A 5 -11.31 6.50 -7.92
C PRO A 5 -11.20 6.98 -6.47
N ILE A 6 -11.14 6.04 -5.53
CA ILE A 6 -10.92 6.36 -4.11
C ILE A 6 -9.42 6.54 -3.89
N GLY A 7 -9.03 7.77 -3.56
CA GLY A 7 -7.64 8.16 -3.34
C GLY A 7 -7.11 7.80 -1.94
N PRO A 8 -5.82 8.09 -1.68
CA PRO A 8 -5.25 7.92 -0.35
C PRO A 8 -5.91 8.86 0.67
N SER A 9 -5.79 8.52 1.96
CA SER A 9 -6.25 9.40 3.04
C SER A 9 -5.68 10.82 2.90
N ASP A 10 -6.39 11.83 3.40
CA ASP A 10 -5.89 13.21 3.41
C ASP A 10 -4.73 13.34 4.41
N ALA A 11 -3.62 13.92 3.96
CA ALA A 11 -2.43 14.15 4.77
C ALA A 11 -2.55 15.38 5.69
N SER A 12 -3.51 16.28 5.44
CA SER A 12 -3.82 17.43 6.29
C SER A 12 -4.60 17.02 7.54
N VAL A 13 -5.41 15.97 7.43
CA VAL A 13 -6.22 15.40 8.53
C VAL A 13 -5.44 14.35 9.30
N SER A 14 -4.74 13.44 8.62
CA SER A 14 -3.91 12.40 9.24
C SER A 14 -2.47 12.46 8.73
N PRO A 15 -1.48 12.73 9.59
CA PRO A 15 -0.10 12.88 9.15
C PRO A 15 0.43 11.58 8.54
N ARG A 16 1.42 11.69 7.66
CA ARG A 16 1.92 10.55 6.87
C ARG A 16 2.57 9.45 7.69
N TYR A 17 3.07 9.74 8.88
CA TYR A 17 3.62 8.74 9.80
C TYR A 17 2.55 7.99 10.61
N ALA A 18 1.29 8.41 10.58
CA ALA A 18 0.18 7.81 11.32
C ALA A 18 -0.71 6.92 10.46
N GLY A 19 -1.44 6.00 11.09
CA GLY A 19 -2.36 5.06 10.44
C GLY A 19 -1.68 3.81 9.88
N ILE A 20 -2.51 2.87 9.44
CA ILE A 20 -2.08 1.56 8.91
C ILE A 20 -1.24 1.76 7.64
N ALA A 21 -0.12 1.05 7.56
CA ALA A 21 0.78 1.08 6.41
C ALA A 21 0.24 0.23 5.24
N THR A 22 -0.74 0.75 4.51
CA THR A 22 -1.13 0.23 3.20
C THR A 22 -0.24 0.82 2.10
N VAL A 23 -0.28 0.23 0.89
CA VAL A 23 0.47 0.79 -0.25
C VAL A 23 -0.09 2.17 -0.60
N ALA A 24 0.80 3.16 -0.67
CA ALA A 24 0.50 4.57 -0.95
C ALA A 24 -0.57 5.20 -0.03
N ARG A 25 -0.84 4.61 1.14
CA ARG A 25 -1.97 4.95 2.03
C ARG A 25 -3.36 4.80 1.38
N LEU A 26 -3.49 3.89 0.41
CA LEU A 26 -4.78 3.54 -0.20
C LEU A 26 -5.68 2.76 0.77
N PRO A 27 -7.00 2.74 0.55
CA PRO A 27 -7.93 1.93 1.33
C PRO A 27 -7.59 0.42 1.30
N ARG A 28 -7.98 -0.31 2.34
CA ARG A 28 -7.92 -1.78 2.33
C ARG A 28 -9.14 -2.31 1.58
N LEU A 29 -9.10 -3.59 1.21
CA LEU A 29 -10.19 -4.21 0.47
C LEU A 29 -11.50 -4.22 1.27
N GLU A 30 -11.43 -4.36 2.59
CA GLU A 30 -12.59 -4.28 3.48
C GLU A 30 -13.17 -2.85 3.65
N ASP A 31 -12.44 -1.82 3.22
CA ASP A 31 -12.87 -0.42 3.32
C ASP A 31 -13.64 0.04 2.06
N VAL A 32 -13.77 -0.83 1.03
CA VAL A 32 -14.39 -0.50 -0.25
C VAL A 32 -15.31 -1.63 -0.74
N ASP A 33 -16.40 -1.26 -1.41
CA ASP A 33 -17.34 -2.25 -1.95
C ASP A 33 -16.80 -2.96 -3.21
N HIS A 34 -15.94 -2.28 -3.98
CA HIS A 34 -15.39 -2.76 -5.24
C HIS A 34 -13.99 -2.17 -5.49
N ALA A 35 -13.11 -2.95 -6.12
CA ALA A 35 -11.78 -2.52 -6.50
C ALA A 35 -11.44 -3.00 -7.92
N ASP A 36 -11.20 -2.05 -8.83
CA ASP A 36 -10.74 -2.36 -10.20
C ASP A 36 -9.28 -2.81 -10.24
N ILE A 37 -8.48 -2.32 -9.28
CA ILE A 37 -7.05 -2.64 -9.14
C ILE A 37 -6.78 -2.97 -7.68
N VAL A 38 -6.08 -4.09 -7.47
CA VAL A 38 -5.63 -4.54 -6.15
C VAL A 38 -4.12 -4.68 -6.14
N VAL A 39 -3.46 -4.15 -5.12
CA VAL A 39 -2.03 -4.35 -4.89
C VAL A 39 -1.82 -5.41 -3.82
N ALA A 40 -1.32 -6.57 -4.23
CA ALA A 40 -1.00 -7.67 -3.35
C ALA A 40 0.51 -7.82 -3.14
N GLY A 41 0.92 -8.05 -1.90
CA GLY A 41 2.31 -8.37 -1.56
C GLY A 41 2.47 -9.87 -1.35
N VAL A 42 3.49 -10.48 -1.95
CA VAL A 42 3.82 -11.90 -1.77
C VAL A 42 5.14 -12.01 -0.98
N PRO A 43 5.11 -12.21 0.35
CA PRO A 43 6.30 -12.25 1.18
C PRO A 43 6.97 -13.63 1.13
N PHE A 44 7.67 -13.91 0.03
CA PHE A 44 8.31 -15.21 -0.21
C PHE A 44 9.74 -15.06 -0.72
N ASP A 45 10.67 -15.86 -0.19
CA ASP A 45 12.05 -15.93 -0.68
C ASP A 45 12.70 -17.32 -0.47
N SER A 46 11.95 -18.38 -0.19
CA SER A 46 12.53 -19.72 0.06
C SER A 46 13.23 -20.34 -1.16
N GLY A 47 13.08 -19.74 -2.35
CA GLY A 47 13.72 -20.18 -3.59
C GLY A 47 15.05 -19.48 -3.92
N VAL A 48 15.57 -18.60 -3.06
CA VAL A 48 16.83 -17.88 -3.35
C VAL A 48 18.06 -18.72 -3.02
N SER A 49 19.11 -18.60 -3.82
CA SER A 49 20.35 -19.41 -3.68
C SER A 49 21.46 -18.76 -2.86
N TYR A 50 21.33 -17.48 -2.50
CA TYR A 50 22.38 -16.75 -1.79
C TYR A 50 21.84 -15.91 -0.62
N ARG A 51 21.47 -14.65 -0.85
CA ARG A 51 21.04 -13.73 0.23
C ARG A 51 19.51 -13.72 0.38
N PRO A 52 18.95 -14.31 1.46
CA PRO A 52 17.52 -14.18 1.78
C PRO A 52 17.19 -12.78 2.31
N GLY A 53 15.90 -12.46 2.38
CA GLY A 53 15.37 -11.21 2.93
C GLY A 53 14.23 -10.60 2.12
N ALA A 54 14.02 -11.02 0.86
CA ALA A 54 12.96 -10.46 0.02
C ALA A 54 11.55 -10.70 0.59
N ARG A 55 11.36 -11.70 1.48
CA ARG A 55 10.10 -11.89 2.22
C ARG A 55 9.68 -10.67 3.04
N PHE A 56 10.63 -9.82 3.46
CA PHE A 56 10.35 -8.57 4.18
C PHE A 56 10.07 -7.38 3.24
N GLY A 57 10.25 -7.56 1.93
CA GLY A 57 10.08 -6.53 0.90
C GLY A 57 8.68 -5.92 0.89
N PRO A 58 7.58 -6.70 0.82
CA PRO A 58 6.23 -6.16 0.75
C PRO A 58 5.86 -5.20 1.90
N ALA A 59 6.32 -5.49 3.13
CA ALA A 59 6.12 -4.60 4.27
C ALA A 59 6.91 -3.29 4.12
N HIS A 60 8.19 -3.38 3.74
CA HIS A 60 9.02 -2.19 3.51
C HIS A 60 8.52 -1.32 2.36
N VAL A 61 8.00 -1.91 1.27
CA VAL A 61 7.40 -1.16 0.16
C VAL A 61 6.20 -0.35 0.64
N ARG A 62 5.33 -0.93 1.49
CA ARG A 62 4.21 -0.21 2.09
C ARG A 62 4.69 0.98 2.93
N GLU A 63 5.66 0.77 3.82
CA GLU A 63 6.20 1.86 4.64
C GLU A 63 6.87 2.96 3.81
N ALA A 64 7.70 2.59 2.83
CA ALA A 64 8.38 3.55 1.96
C ALA A 64 7.41 4.37 1.09
N SER A 65 6.26 3.78 0.73
CA SER A 65 5.26 4.43 -0.13
C SER A 65 4.47 5.56 0.53
N ARG A 66 4.56 5.75 1.85
CA ARG A 66 3.74 6.72 2.63
C ARG A 66 3.90 8.18 2.20
N LEU A 67 5.02 8.50 1.54
CA LEU A 67 5.33 9.85 1.07
C LEU A 67 4.78 10.17 -0.33
N LEU A 68 4.30 9.16 -1.07
CA LEU A 68 3.71 9.36 -2.40
C LEU A 68 2.50 10.31 -2.32
N ARG A 69 2.35 11.14 -3.36
CA ARG A 69 1.29 12.15 -3.45
C ARG A 69 0.57 12.00 -4.80
N PRO A 70 -0.77 12.14 -4.83
CA PRO A 70 -1.47 12.43 -6.07
C PRO A 70 -0.91 13.73 -6.68
N TYR A 71 -0.87 13.78 -8.01
CA TYR A 71 -0.63 15.03 -8.74
C TYR A 71 -1.92 15.85 -8.77
N ASN A 72 -1.81 17.15 -8.57
CA ASN A 72 -2.93 18.10 -8.62
C ASN A 72 -2.89 18.90 -9.92
#